data_AF-A0A4Q1A0J7-F1
#
_entry.id   AF-A0A4Q1A0J7-F1
#
_cell.length_a   1.000
_cell.length_b   1.000
_cell.length_c   1.000
_cell.angle_alpha   90.00
_cell.angle_beta   90.00
_cell.angle_gamma   90.00
#
_symmetry.space_group_name_H-M   'P 1'
#
loop_
_entity.id
_entity.type
_entity.pdbx_description
1 polymer ?
#
loop_
_entity_poly.entity_id
_entity_poly.type
_entity_poly.pdbx_seq_one_letter_code
_entity_poly.pdbx_strand_id
1 'polypeptide(L)'
;MSNTIIILVNIILAVVLAVGLTPVWVWWERRIAGFIQDRSGPNRCNIGPMRLGGLIQALADMLKLVFKEDFTPAHVRHKFFFTVAPVVVFMASFLTFAVIPYADVLVIDGEAHTMQAIPTELGIMWFLAFAGLSVYGIILGGYSSGNKYGLLGSIRASAQVISYEAAMGLSLISIIISYGSIHLTDMVNAQTGTYLGVIPMWGIFIQPLAAIIFIVCSFAETNRAPFDLAEGESEIVAGYHTEYSAMKFGLFQVGEYAAMSASSALIVTLLFGGYQIPWMDTASIKENIDYVIMALVILLPIKVFIFTRWMKKNNKAVGNDRSREKETKILTFVFWTLCLGVVALLISFLTTGLGENGVNIATAVIQVGVFLTKFFLMAFVYIWVRWTLLRVRYDQLQMLGWKVLIPLALLNIVITATFVVVIGN
;
A
#
# COMPACT_ATOMS: atom_id res chain seq x y z
N MET A 1 -31.09 -4.18 -3.32
CA MET A 1 -30.24 -3.23 -4.10
C MET A 1 -29.10 -2.66 -3.28
N SER A 2 -29.32 -2.25 -2.02
CA SER A 2 -28.26 -1.70 -1.14
C SER A 2 -27.03 -2.63 -1.00
N ASN A 3 -27.25 -3.91 -0.65
CA ASN A 3 -26.17 -4.87 -0.44
C ASN A 3 -25.25 -5.07 -1.67
N THR A 4 -25.83 -5.25 -2.86
CA THR A 4 -25.05 -5.39 -4.11
C THR A 4 -24.21 -4.16 -4.43
N ILE A 5 -24.74 -2.96 -4.15
CA ILE A 5 -24.01 -1.70 -4.35
C ILE A 5 -22.81 -1.63 -3.39
N ILE A 6 -22.99 -1.98 -2.12
CA ILE A 6 -21.91 -1.96 -1.12
C ILE A 6 -20.80 -2.93 -1.49
N ILE A 7 -21.15 -4.17 -1.89
CA ILE A 7 -20.16 -5.16 -2.35
C ILE A 7 -19.40 -4.63 -3.57
N LEU A 8 -20.09 -4.05 -4.54
CA LEU A 8 -19.46 -3.51 -5.74
C LEU A 8 -18.55 -2.32 -5.42
N VAL A 9 -18.97 -1.43 -4.51
CA VAL A 9 -18.14 -0.33 -4.00
C VAL A 9 -16.89 -0.85 -3.31
N ASN A 10 -17.00 -1.88 -2.46
CA ASN A 10 -15.85 -2.48 -1.78
C ASN A 10 -14.86 -3.11 -2.75
N ILE A 11 -15.35 -3.85 -3.76
CA ILE A 11 -14.51 -4.43 -4.81
C ILE A 11 -13.81 -3.32 -5.61
N ILE A 12 -14.53 -2.28 -6.01
CA ILE A 12 -13.94 -1.15 -6.76
C ILE A 12 -12.88 -0.45 -5.91
N LEU A 13 -13.17 -0.17 -4.63
CA LEU A 13 -12.23 0.46 -3.73
C LEU A 13 -10.96 -0.38 -3.59
N ALA A 14 -11.10 -1.69 -3.37
CA ALA A 14 -9.99 -2.63 -3.27
C ALA A 14 -9.13 -2.63 -4.54
N VAL A 15 -9.76 -2.67 -5.72
CA VAL A 15 -9.07 -2.64 -7.02
C VAL A 15 -8.30 -1.33 -7.20
N VAL A 16 -8.92 -0.20 -6.85
CA VAL A 16 -8.29 1.12 -6.94
C VAL A 16 -7.09 1.20 -6.01
N LEU A 17 -7.22 0.73 -4.76
CA LEU A 17 -6.14 0.78 -3.78
C LEU A 17 -5.00 -0.19 -4.09
N ALA A 18 -5.31 -1.38 -4.61
CA ALA A 18 -4.32 -2.39 -4.96
C ALA A 18 -3.53 -2.02 -6.22
N VAL A 19 -4.21 -1.60 -7.30
CA VAL A 19 -3.60 -1.44 -8.63
C VAL A 19 -3.85 -0.06 -9.24
N GLY A 20 -5.02 0.53 -9.00
CA GLY A 20 -5.36 1.85 -9.55
C GLY A 20 -4.42 2.98 -9.09
N LEU A 21 -3.80 2.83 -7.92
CA LEU A 21 -2.81 3.77 -7.38
C LEU A 21 -1.39 3.57 -7.93
N THR A 22 -1.12 2.52 -8.70
CA THR A 22 0.24 2.26 -9.25
C THR A 22 0.85 3.45 -10.01
N PRO A 23 0.13 4.17 -10.90
CA PRO A 23 0.67 5.37 -11.53
C PRO A 23 1.00 6.47 -10.52
N VAL A 24 0.24 6.59 -9.44
CA VAL A 24 0.50 7.54 -8.35
C VAL A 24 1.78 7.15 -7.62
N TRP A 25 1.99 5.85 -7.33
CA TRP A 25 3.22 5.37 -6.71
C TRP A 25 4.46 5.66 -7.56
N VAL A 26 4.41 5.35 -8.86
CA VAL A 26 5.50 5.63 -9.80
C VAL A 26 5.82 7.13 -9.85
N TRP A 27 4.79 7.97 -9.94
CA TRP A 27 4.96 9.42 -9.93
C TRP A 27 5.57 9.91 -8.62
N TRP A 28 5.06 9.41 -7.49
CA TRP A 28 5.48 9.85 -6.16
C TRP A 28 6.92 9.46 -5.88
N GLU A 29 7.30 8.24 -6.25
CA GLU A 29 8.65 7.74 -6.15
C GLU A 29 9.65 8.59 -6.94
N ARG A 30 9.36 8.89 -8.21
CA ARG A 30 10.23 9.73 -9.04
C ARG A 30 10.39 11.14 -8.49
N ARG A 31 9.35 11.66 -7.82
CA ARG A 31 9.36 13.00 -7.20
C ARG A 31 10.19 13.03 -5.93
N ILE A 32 9.99 12.06 -5.05
CA ILE A 32 10.74 11.95 -3.79
C ILE A 32 12.21 11.67 -4.10
N ALA A 33 12.50 10.77 -5.04
CA ALA A 33 13.86 10.50 -5.50
C ALA A 33 14.55 11.77 -6.01
N GLY A 34 13.86 12.56 -6.83
CA GLY A 34 14.36 13.84 -7.31
C GLY A 34 14.67 14.79 -6.16
N PHE A 35 13.76 14.91 -5.18
CA PHE A 35 13.95 15.76 -4.01
C PHE A 35 15.15 15.34 -3.15
N ILE A 36 15.33 14.04 -2.87
CA ILE A 36 16.47 13.52 -2.10
C ILE A 36 17.80 13.79 -2.82
N GLN A 37 17.79 13.73 -4.16
CA GLN A 37 18.98 13.92 -5.00
C GLN A 37 19.20 15.39 -5.42
N ASP A 38 18.47 16.33 -4.84
CA ASP A 38 18.47 17.76 -5.22
C ASP A 38 18.32 18.00 -6.73
N ARG A 39 17.44 17.23 -7.38
CA ARG A 39 17.09 17.38 -8.80
C ARG A 39 15.59 17.48 -9.01
N SER A 40 15.22 18.05 -10.14
CA SER A 40 13.81 18.15 -10.52
C SER A 40 13.23 16.80 -10.95
N GLY A 41 12.07 16.45 -10.38
CA GLY A 41 11.24 15.33 -10.85
C GLY A 41 10.54 15.61 -12.20
N PRO A 42 9.65 14.70 -12.66
CA PRO A 42 9.06 14.72 -14.01
C PRO A 42 8.19 15.96 -14.30
N ASN A 43 8.68 17.02 -14.96
CA ASN A 43 7.96 18.28 -15.17
C ASN A 43 7.52 18.57 -16.63
N ARG A 44 7.70 17.63 -17.56
CA ARG A 44 7.61 17.91 -19.00
C ARG A 44 6.28 17.52 -19.65
N CYS A 45 5.68 16.40 -19.26
CA CYS A 45 4.43 15.92 -19.88
C CYS A 45 3.24 16.80 -19.46
N ASN A 46 2.40 17.16 -20.43
CA ASN A 46 1.21 17.99 -20.24
C ASN A 46 0.04 17.50 -21.09
N ILE A 47 -1.17 17.59 -20.54
CA ILE A 47 -2.43 17.47 -21.30
C ILE A 47 -3.00 18.88 -21.37
N GLY A 48 -2.86 19.52 -22.52
CA GLY A 48 -3.21 20.93 -22.70
C GLY A 48 -2.43 21.85 -21.74
N PRO A 49 -3.12 22.70 -20.95
CA PRO A 49 -2.46 23.65 -20.03
C PRO A 49 -2.03 23.02 -18.69
N MET A 50 -2.40 21.77 -18.39
CA MET A 50 -2.13 21.14 -17.09
C MET A 50 -0.97 20.14 -17.18
N ARG A 51 -0.03 20.24 -16.24
CA ARG A 51 1.07 19.28 -16.01
C ARG A 51 0.79 18.38 -14.81
N LEU A 52 -0.11 18.78 -13.90
CA LEU A 52 -0.49 18.09 -12.66
C LEU A 52 0.73 17.65 -11.84
N GLY A 53 1.74 18.52 -11.73
CA GLY A 53 2.98 18.20 -11.02
C GLY A 53 3.77 17.02 -11.60
N GLY A 54 3.48 16.59 -12.83
CA GLY A 54 4.12 15.45 -13.48
C GLY A 54 3.35 14.14 -13.44
N LEU A 55 2.17 14.09 -12.81
CA LEU A 55 1.37 12.87 -12.67
C LEU A 55 1.01 12.28 -14.04
N ILE A 56 0.81 13.14 -15.03
CA ILE A 56 0.51 12.78 -16.42
C ILE A 56 1.59 11.87 -17.02
N GLN A 57 2.86 12.04 -16.62
CA GLN A 57 3.94 11.18 -17.12
C GLN A 57 3.71 9.71 -16.73
N ALA A 58 3.26 9.43 -15.51
CA ALA A 58 3.03 8.05 -15.07
C ALA A 58 1.87 7.40 -15.83
N LEU A 59 0.82 8.17 -16.13
CA LEU A 59 -0.28 7.71 -16.99
C LEU A 59 0.20 7.47 -18.44
N ALA A 60 1.04 8.36 -18.98
CA ALA A 60 1.61 8.19 -20.32
C ALA A 60 2.53 6.96 -20.41
N ASP A 61 3.31 6.68 -19.36
CA ASP A 61 4.16 5.49 -19.30
C ASP A 61 3.33 4.20 -19.28
N MET A 62 2.23 4.17 -18.53
CA MET A 62 1.29 3.04 -18.53
C MET A 62 0.66 2.86 -19.92
N LEU A 63 0.17 3.94 -20.52
CA LEU A 63 -0.45 3.90 -21.85
C LEU A 63 0.56 3.44 -22.92
N LYS A 64 1.82 3.88 -22.83
CA LYS A 64 2.91 3.42 -23.68
C LYS A 64 3.08 1.90 -23.59
N LEU A 65 3.04 1.30 -22.40
CA LEU A 65 3.23 -0.15 -22.25
C LEU A 65 2.14 -0.96 -22.94
N VAL A 66 0.90 -0.44 -22.97
CA VAL A 66 -0.26 -1.06 -23.65
C VAL A 66 -0.10 -1.05 -25.16
N PHE A 67 0.36 0.06 -25.73
CA PHE A 67 0.51 0.21 -27.19
C PHE A 67 1.87 -0.24 -27.73
N LYS A 68 2.84 -0.53 -26.86
CA LYS A 68 4.15 -1.02 -27.27
C LYS A 68 4.02 -2.44 -27.80
N GLU A 69 4.82 -2.74 -28.83
CA GLU A 69 4.89 -4.09 -29.40
C GLU A 69 5.36 -5.12 -28.36
N ASP A 70 4.55 -6.16 -28.18
CA ASP A 70 4.89 -7.33 -27.36
C ASP A 70 5.73 -8.32 -28.17
N PHE A 71 7.04 -8.27 -27.95
CA PHE A 71 8.01 -9.16 -28.58
C PHE A 71 8.31 -10.36 -27.68
N THR A 72 8.30 -11.56 -28.26
CA THR A 72 8.75 -12.78 -27.58
C THR A 72 9.97 -13.34 -28.30
N PRO A 73 11.14 -13.46 -27.66
CA PRO A 73 12.37 -13.92 -28.31
C PRO A 73 12.24 -15.32 -28.91
N ALA A 74 12.91 -15.57 -30.03
CA ALA A 74 12.84 -16.86 -30.75
C ALA A 74 13.44 -18.03 -29.96
N HIS A 75 14.37 -17.76 -29.05
CA HIS A 75 15.02 -18.78 -28.22
C HIS A 75 14.15 -19.26 -27.04
N VAL A 76 13.06 -18.55 -26.74
CA VAL A 76 12.09 -18.94 -25.69
C VAL A 76 11.30 -20.16 -26.17
N ARG A 77 11.62 -21.32 -25.60
CA ARG A 77 10.97 -22.60 -25.94
C ARG A 77 9.56 -22.71 -25.35
N HIS A 78 9.35 -22.20 -24.14
CA HIS A 78 8.11 -22.38 -23.39
C HIS A 78 7.26 -21.09 -23.35
N LYS A 79 6.62 -20.76 -24.48
CA LYS A 79 5.81 -19.52 -24.64
C LYS A 79 4.65 -19.41 -23.65
N PHE A 80 4.05 -20.53 -23.26
CA PHE A 80 2.97 -20.55 -22.27
C PHE A 80 3.44 -20.04 -20.91
N PHE A 81 4.50 -20.63 -20.34
CA PHE A 81 5.07 -20.19 -19.07
C PHE A 81 5.60 -18.76 -19.13
N PHE A 82 6.18 -18.37 -20.28
CA PHE A 82 6.63 -16.99 -20.50
C PHE A 82 5.47 -15.99 -20.36
N THR A 83 4.29 -16.30 -20.91
CA THR A 83 3.14 -15.40 -20.85
C THR A 83 2.43 -15.44 -19.49
N VAL A 84 2.38 -16.61 -18.84
CA VAL A 84 1.69 -16.81 -17.57
C VAL A 84 2.48 -16.27 -16.38
N ALA A 85 3.82 -16.30 -16.41
CA ALA A 85 4.65 -15.87 -15.29
C ALA A 85 4.35 -14.44 -14.76
N PRO A 86 4.29 -13.39 -15.61
CA PRO A 86 3.91 -12.05 -15.14
C PRO A 86 2.49 -11.99 -14.60
N VAL A 87 1.57 -12.77 -15.17
CA VAL A 87 0.16 -12.82 -14.71
C VAL A 87 0.08 -13.42 -13.31
N VAL A 88 0.86 -14.46 -13.02
CA VAL A 88 0.92 -15.09 -11.69
C VAL A 88 1.43 -14.11 -10.64
N VAL A 89 2.53 -13.39 -10.92
CA VAL A 89 3.06 -12.37 -9.98
C VAL A 89 2.01 -11.27 -9.75
N PHE A 90 1.44 -10.72 -10.83
CA PHE A 90 0.43 -9.68 -10.73
C PHE A 90 -0.81 -10.14 -9.95
N MET A 91 -1.36 -11.32 -10.27
CA MET A 91 -2.56 -11.85 -9.62
C MET A 91 -2.32 -12.15 -8.15
N ALA A 92 -1.16 -12.70 -7.80
CA ALA A 92 -0.77 -12.92 -6.42
C ALA A 92 -0.75 -11.60 -5.63
N SER A 93 -0.07 -10.57 -6.15
CA SER A 93 0.01 -9.26 -5.50
C SER A 93 -1.30 -8.48 -5.49
N PHE A 94 -2.18 -8.71 -6.47
CA PHE A 94 -3.51 -8.09 -6.52
C PHE A 94 -4.46 -8.71 -5.50
N LEU A 95 -4.47 -10.04 -5.40
CA LEU A 95 -5.40 -10.76 -4.54
C LEU A 95 -5.08 -10.61 -3.05
N THR A 96 -3.84 -10.34 -2.66
CA THR A 96 -3.48 -10.07 -1.26
C THR A 96 -4.24 -8.89 -0.65
N PHE A 97 -4.66 -7.90 -1.45
CA PHE A 97 -5.41 -6.74 -0.99
C PHE A 97 -6.89 -7.06 -0.67
N ALA A 98 -7.41 -8.19 -1.14
CA ALA A 98 -8.84 -8.51 -1.10
C ALA A 98 -9.41 -8.67 0.32
N VAL A 99 -8.57 -9.08 1.27
CA VAL A 99 -8.96 -9.38 2.66
C VAL A 99 -8.73 -8.22 3.62
N ILE A 100 -8.08 -7.14 3.17
CA ILE A 100 -7.70 -6.03 4.04
C ILE A 100 -8.95 -5.18 4.32
N PRO A 101 -9.30 -4.90 5.58
CA PRO A 101 -10.43 -4.04 5.91
C PRO A 101 -10.02 -2.55 5.85
N TYR A 102 -10.88 -1.72 5.25
CA TYR A 102 -10.62 -0.28 5.08
C TYR A 102 -11.43 0.59 6.05
N ALA A 103 -12.46 0.02 6.67
CA ALA A 103 -13.34 0.62 7.67
C ALA A 103 -13.97 -0.47 8.54
N ASP A 104 -14.67 -0.06 9.59
CA ASP A 104 -15.42 -0.96 10.46
C ASP A 104 -16.68 -1.52 9.75
N VAL A 105 -17.34 -2.48 10.38
CA VAL A 105 -18.57 -3.08 9.88
C VAL A 105 -19.65 -2.01 9.69
N LEU A 106 -20.08 -1.83 8.45
CA LEU A 106 -21.12 -0.88 8.09
C LEU A 106 -22.48 -1.54 8.30
N VAL A 107 -23.27 -0.98 9.22
CA VAL A 107 -24.66 -1.40 9.44
C VAL A 107 -25.58 -0.47 8.66
N ILE A 108 -26.29 -1.00 7.67
CA ILE A 108 -27.34 -0.28 6.92
C ILE A 108 -28.62 -1.09 7.02
N ASP A 109 -29.72 -0.45 7.42
CA ASP A 109 -31.05 -1.07 7.50
C ASP A 109 -31.08 -2.37 8.34
N GLY A 110 -30.20 -2.48 9.34
CA GLY A 110 -30.07 -3.66 10.21
C GLY A 110 -29.21 -4.80 9.62
N GLU A 111 -28.70 -4.67 8.39
CA GLU A 111 -27.74 -5.61 7.80
C GLU A 111 -26.29 -5.14 8.03
N ALA A 112 -25.44 -6.05 8.49
CA ALA A 112 -24.03 -5.79 8.75
C ALA A 112 -23.17 -6.16 7.52
N HIS A 113 -22.44 -5.19 6.98
CA HIS A 113 -21.54 -5.37 5.84
C HIS A 113 -20.09 -5.11 6.23
N THR A 114 -19.22 -6.09 6.03
CA THR A 114 -17.78 -5.92 6.26
C THR A 114 -17.14 -5.10 5.14
N MET A 115 -16.32 -4.11 5.50
CA MET A 115 -15.67 -3.19 4.57
C MET A 115 -14.37 -3.76 4.00
N GLN A 116 -14.50 -4.88 3.31
CA GLN A 116 -13.44 -5.61 2.62
C GLN A 116 -13.95 -6.11 1.26
N ALA A 117 -13.04 -6.42 0.34
CA ALA A 117 -13.43 -6.87 -1.01
C ALA A 117 -14.04 -8.27 -0.98
N ILE A 118 -13.38 -9.19 -0.28
CA ILE A 118 -13.83 -10.57 -0.14
C ILE A 118 -13.82 -10.92 1.35
N PRO A 119 -15.00 -11.10 1.97
CA PRO A 119 -15.08 -11.62 3.33
C PRO A 119 -14.71 -13.10 3.33
N THR A 120 -13.45 -13.40 3.60
CA THR A 120 -12.94 -14.77 3.68
C THR A 120 -12.78 -15.20 5.13
N GLU A 121 -13.02 -16.49 5.39
CA GLU A 121 -12.73 -17.10 6.69
C GLU A 121 -11.22 -17.23 6.96
N LEU A 122 -10.40 -17.17 5.90
CA LEU A 122 -8.96 -17.38 5.97
C LEU A 122 -8.20 -16.18 6.57
N GLY A 123 -8.79 -14.97 6.55
CA GLY A 123 -8.20 -13.77 7.14
C GLY A 123 -6.75 -13.54 6.68
N ILE A 124 -5.81 -13.49 7.63
CA ILE A 124 -4.38 -13.29 7.34
C ILE A 124 -3.71 -14.45 6.58
N MET A 125 -4.26 -15.67 6.66
CA MET A 125 -3.72 -16.83 5.94
C MET A 125 -3.86 -16.67 4.42
N TRP A 126 -4.86 -15.91 3.97
CA TRP A 126 -5.01 -15.54 2.57
C TRP A 126 -3.77 -14.78 2.06
N PHE A 127 -3.27 -13.82 2.84
CA PHE A 127 -2.07 -13.08 2.48
C PHE A 127 -0.85 -13.99 2.35
N LEU A 128 -0.62 -14.87 3.33
CA LEU A 128 0.50 -15.82 3.30
C LEU A 128 0.44 -16.76 2.08
N ALA A 129 -0.76 -17.26 1.75
CA ALA A 129 -0.94 -18.13 0.59
C ALA A 129 -0.58 -17.45 -0.74
N PHE A 130 -1.01 -16.20 -0.93
CA PHE A 130 -0.70 -15.46 -2.16
C PHE A 130 0.72 -14.89 -2.18
N ALA A 131 1.31 -14.53 -1.04
CA ALA A 131 2.72 -14.15 -0.94
C ALA A 131 3.61 -15.28 -1.45
N GLY A 132 3.43 -16.51 -0.95
CA GLY A 132 4.18 -17.68 -1.41
C GLY A 132 3.90 -18.06 -2.87
N LEU A 133 2.68 -17.81 -3.37
CA LEU A 133 2.34 -18.06 -4.78
C LEU A 133 3.08 -17.11 -5.75
N SER A 134 3.42 -15.90 -5.30
CA SER A 134 4.14 -14.91 -6.11
C SER A 134 5.54 -15.39 -6.53
N VAL A 135 6.21 -16.17 -5.66
CA VAL A 135 7.56 -16.73 -5.90
C VAL A 135 7.57 -17.62 -7.14
N TYR A 136 6.53 -18.44 -7.33
CA TYR A 136 6.42 -19.29 -8.51
C TYR A 136 6.40 -18.49 -9.80
N GLY A 137 5.77 -17.30 -9.80
CA GLY A 137 5.77 -16.39 -10.93
C GLY A 137 7.19 -15.89 -11.27
N ILE A 138 8.00 -15.59 -10.26
CA ILE A 138 9.40 -15.16 -10.43
C ILE A 138 10.25 -16.29 -11.01
N ILE A 139 10.14 -17.51 -10.47
CA ILE A 139 10.87 -18.71 -10.97
C ILE A 139 10.48 -19.00 -12.43
N LEU A 140 9.18 -19.03 -12.72
CA LEU A 140 8.69 -19.28 -14.07
C LEU A 140 9.16 -18.19 -15.05
N GLY A 141 9.21 -16.94 -14.60
CA GLY A 141 9.71 -15.82 -15.42
C GLY A 141 11.16 -16.02 -15.85
N GLY A 142 12.05 -16.29 -14.89
CA GLY A 142 13.46 -16.52 -15.20
C GLY A 142 13.72 -17.82 -15.98
N TYR A 143 13.04 -18.92 -15.64
CA TYR A 143 13.18 -20.20 -16.36
C TYR A 143 12.69 -20.10 -17.81
N SER A 144 11.51 -19.50 -18.02
CA SER A 144 10.91 -19.39 -19.35
C SER A 144 11.63 -18.39 -20.25
N SER A 145 12.37 -17.44 -19.68
CA SER A 145 13.19 -16.48 -20.44
C SER A 145 14.23 -17.13 -21.35
N GLY A 146 14.72 -18.33 -21.02
CA GLY A 146 15.72 -19.03 -21.83
C GLY A 146 17.12 -18.41 -21.78
N ASN A 147 17.36 -17.44 -20.89
CA ASN A 147 18.63 -16.76 -20.69
C ASN A 147 19.26 -17.17 -19.34
N LYS A 148 20.58 -17.45 -19.33
CA LYS A 148 21.32 -17.82 -18.11
C LYS A 148 21.28 -16.73 -17.04
N TYR A 149 21.36 -15.45 -17.43
CA TYR A 149 21.31 -14.33 -16.48
C TYR A 149 19.91 -14.17 -15.88
N GLY A 150 18.87 -14.35 -16.69
CA GLY A 150 17.48 -14.35 -16.21
C GLY A 150 17.21 -15.45 -15.20
N LEU A 151 17.70 -16.67 -15.47
CA LEU A 151 17.57 -17.80 -14.56
C LEU A 151 18.34 -17.61 -13.25
N LEU A 152 19.58 -17.10 -13.31
CA LEU A 152 20.36 -16.77 -12.10
C LEU A 152 19.66 -15.70 -11.26
N GLY A 153 19.10 -14.68 -11.92
CA GLY A 153 18.32 -13.62 -11.28
C GLY A 153 17.09 -14.16 -10.57
N SER A 154 16.28 -15.01 -11.23
CA SER A 154 15.10 -15.60 -10.61
C SER A 154 15.44 -16.53 -9.44
N ILE A 155 16.51 -17.32 -9.53
CA ILE A 155 16.91 -18.21 -8.42
C ILE A 155 17.32 -17.40 -7.20
N ARG A 156 18.10 -16.32 -7.38
CA ARG A 156 18.49 -15.42 -6.28
C ARG A 156 17.28 -14.72 -5.66
N ALA A 157 16.41 -14.18 -6.50
CA ALA A 157 15.17 -13.53 -6.07
C ALA A 157 14.29 -14.49 -5.26
N SER A 158 14.07 -15.69 -5.77
CA SER A 158 13.20 -16.69 -5.13
C SER A 158 13.79 -17.18 -3.81
N ALA A 159 15.10 -17.44 -3.76
CA ALA A 159 15.77 -17.83 -2.52
C ALA A 159 15.71 -16.72 -1.45
N GLN A 160 15.75 -15.46 -1.85
CA GLN A 160 15.50 -14.33 -0.96
C GLN A 160 14.05 -14.34 -0.46
N VAL A 161 13.08 -14.27 -1.37
CA VAL A 161 11.66 -14.16 -1.00
C VAL A 161 11.24 -15.30 -0.07
N ILE A 162 11.58 -16.55 -0.39
CA ILE A 162 11.28 -17.72 0.46
C ILE A 162 11.85 -17.59 1.88
N SER A 163 13.10 -17.10 2.00
CA SER A 163 13.76 -16.98 3.30
C SER A 163 13.10 -15.93 4.19
N TYR A 164 12.64 -14.82 3.60
CA TYR A 164 11.96 -13.75 4.31
C TYR A 164 10.47 -14.04 4.52
N GLU A 165 9.83 -14.82 3.64
CA GLU A 165 8.47 -15.33 3.84
C GLU A 165 8.39 -16.22 5.07
N ALA A 166 9.36 -17.12 5.27
CA ALA A 166 9.42 -17.96 6.46
C ALA A 166 9.54 -17.12 7.75
N ALA A 167 10.44 -16.12 7.76
CA ALA A 167 10.60 -15.21 8.89
C ALA A 167 9.35 -14.35 9.14
N MET A 168 8.70 -13.89 8.06
CA MET A 168 7.45 -13.14 8.11
C MET A 168 6.33 -13.98 8.73
N GLY A 169 6.14 -15.22 8.27
CA GLY A 169 5.15 -16.15 8.82
C GLY A 169 5.36 -16.41 10.31
N LEU A 170 6.60 -16.62 10.75
CA LEU A 170 6.91 -16.78 12.17
C LEU A 170 6.59 -15.51 12.99
N SER A 171 6.92 -14.32 12.46
CA SER A 171 6.55 -13.07 13.14
C SER A 171 5.03 -12.90 13.27
N LEU A 172 4.26 -13.31 12.25
CA LEU A 172 2.81 -13.26 12.28
C LEU A 172 2.21 -14.20 13.33
N ILE A 173 2.81 -15.37 13.59
CA ILE A 173 2.33 -16.27 14.64
C ILE A 173 2.31 -15.57 16.00
N SER A 174 3.35 -14.81 16.34
CA SER A 174 3.35 -14.05 17.61
C SER A 174 2.27 -12.96 17.66
N ILE A 175 1.95 -12.34 16.52
CA ILE A 175 0.86 -11.37 16.41
C ILE A 175 -0.50 -12.06 16.57
N ILE A 176 -0.71 -13.22 15.93
CA ILE A 176 -1.94 -14.01 16.04
C ILE A 176 -2.17 -14.47 17.49
N ILE A 177 -1.12 -14.96 18.17
CA ILE A 177 -1.23 -15.36 19.59
C ILE A 177 -1.62 -14.16 20.46
N SER A 178 -1.11 -12.96 20.16
CA SER A 178 -1.42 -11.75 20.93
C SER A 178 -2.86 -11.28 20.75
N TYR A 179 -3.42 -11.42 19.56
CA TYR A 179 -4.79 -10.98 19.25
C TYR A 179 -5.86 -12.07 19.42
N GLY A 180 -5.49 -13.35 19.40
CA GLY A 180 -6.43 -14.46 19.54
C GLY A 180 -7.36 -14.68 18.33
N SER A 181 -7.14 -13.99 17.20
CA SER A 181 -7.93 -14.14 15.97
C SER A 181 -7.02 -14.14 14.74
N ILE A 182 -7.51 -14.73 13.64
CA ILE A 182 -6.89 -14.68 12.31
C ILE A 182 -7.57 -13.65 11.40
N HIS A 183 -8.74 -13.14 11.78
CA HIS A 183 -9.48 -12.16 10.99
C HIS A 183 -8.91 -10.75 11.22
N LEU A 184 -8.62 -10.05 10.12
CA LEU A 184 -8.01 -8.73 10.19
C LEU A 184 -8.91 -7.68 10.85
N THR A 185 -10.23 -7.80 10.71
CA THR A 185 -11.20 -6.91 11.38
C THR A 185 -11.11 -7.04 12.89
N ASP A 186 -11.03 -8.26 13.41
CA ASP A 186 -10.91 -8.51 14.86
C ASP A 186 -9.57 -8.01 15.37
N MET A 187 -8.48 -8.20 14.61
CA MET A 187 -7.16 -7.68 14.97
C MET A 187 -7.16 -6.15 15.06
N VAL A 188 -7.83 -5.46 14.13
CA VAL A 188 -7.97 -3.99 14.21
C VAL A 188 -8.83 -3.60 15.41
N ASN A 189 -9.92 -4.31 15.67
CA ASN A 189 -10.77 -4.04 16.83
C ASN A 189 -10.06 -4.33 18.17
N ALA A 190 -9.14 -5.28 18.22
CA ALA A 190 -8.30 -5.53 19.39
C ALA A 190 -7.26 -4.42 19.63
N GLN A 191 -7.01 -3.55 18.64
CA GLN A 191 -6.15 -2.37 18.76
C GLN A 191 -6.92 -1.13 19.23
N THR A 192 -8.22 -1.26 19.52
CA THR A 192 -9.04 -0.17 20.03
C THR A 192 -8.60 0.20 21.44
N GLY A 193 -8.43 1.50 21.68
CA GLY A 193 -8.19 2.06 23.00
C GLY A 193 -6.74 2.49 23.23
N THR A 194 -6.39 2.63 24.51
CA THR A 194 -5.14 3.26 24.94
C THR A 194 -4.46 2.45 26.04
N TYR A 195 -3.18 2.18 25.85
CA TYR A 195 -2.28 1.78 26.91
C TYR A 195 -1.97 2.97 27.82
N LEU A 196 -2.20 2.81 29.14
CA LEU A 196 -1.96 3.83 30.17
C LEU A 196 -2.64 5.20 29.90
N GLY A 197 -3.72 5.23 29.12
CA GLY A 197 -4.47 6.45 28.80
C GLY A 197 -3.82 7.39 27.79
N VAL A 198 -2.60 7.11 27.32
CA VAL A 198 -1.83 8.03 26.45
C VAL A 198 -1.35 7.35 25.16
N ILE A 199 -0.89 6.11 25.24
CA ILE A 199 -0.30 5.41 24.09
C ILE A 199 -1.40 4.62 23.37
N PRO A 200 -1.62 4.79 22.05
CA PRO A 200 -2.57 3.96 21.33
C PRO A 200 -2.22 2.47 21.46
N MET A 201 -3.21 1.59 21.56
CA MET A 201 -3.02 0.13 21.66
C MET A 201 -2.64 -0.50 20.31
N TRP A 202 -1.70 0.13 19.60
CA TRP A 202 -1.22 -0.27 18.30
C TRP A 202 -0.33 -1.51 18.39
N GLY A 203 -0.42 -2.38 17.38
CA GLY A 203 0.35 -3.63 17.33
C GLY A 203 1.86 -3.44 17.42
N ILE A 204 2.40 -2.29 16.98
CA ILE A 204 3.82 -1.98 17.14
C ILE A 204 4.27 -1.92 18.61
N PHE A 205 3.38 -1.51 19.52
CA PHE A 205 3.70 -1.45 20.96
C PHE A 205 3.40 -2.77 21.67
N ILE A 206 2.41 -3.53 21.19
CA ILE A 206 2.08 -4.85 21.72
C ILE A 206 3.19 -5.86 21.38
N GLN A 207 3.65 -5.84 20.13
CA GLN A 207 4.64 -6.79 19.62
C GLN A 207 5.76 -6.06 18.84
N PRO A 208 6.66 -5.32 19.53
CA PRO A 208 7.68 -4.52 18.87
C PRO A 208 8.69 -5.36 18.08
N LEU A 209 9.08 -6.53 18.59
CA LEU A 209 10.03 -7.41 17.91
C LEU A 209 9.40 -8.02 16.65
N ALA A 210 8.17 -8.52 16.74
CA ALA A 210 7.45 -9.02 15.58
C ALA A 210 7.21 -7.92 14.54
N ALA A 211 6.86 -6.71 14.99
CA ALA A 211 6.65 -5.56 14.11
C ALA A 211 7.88 -5.24 13.27
N ILE A 212 9.06 -5.18 13.89
CA ILE A 212 10.32 -4.91 13.17
C ILE A 212 10.62 -6.05 12.18
N ILE A 213 10.50 -7.31 12.61
CA ILE A 213 10.75 -8.46 11.73
C ILE A 213 9.78 -8.44 10.55
N PHE A 214 8.48 -8.22 10.81
CA PHE A 214 7.44 -8.18 9.78
C PHE A 214 7.67 -7.07 8.77
N ILE A 215 8.02 -5.85 9.24
CA ILE A 215 8.35 -4.72 8.34
C ILE A 215 9.57 -5.07 7.49
N VAL A 216 10.66 -5.55 8.09
CA VAL A 216 11.88 -5.91 7.34
C VAL A 216 11.60 -7.00 6.29
N CYS A 217 10.83 -8.03 6.64
CA CYS A 217 10.46 -9.08 5.68
C CYS A 217 9.52 -8.57 4.59
N SER A 218 8.59 -7.69 4.95
CA SER A 218 7.70 -6.99 4.01
C SER A 218 8.48 -6.14 3.00
N PHE A 219 9.61 -5.53 3.40
CA PHE A 219 10.52 -4.87 2.45
C PHE A 219 11.19 -5.87 1.51
N ALA A 220 11.66 -7.00 2.03
CA ALA A 220 12.31 -8.04 1.24
C ALA A 220 11.38 -8.70 0.21
N GLU A 221 10.10 -8.87 0.56
CA GLU A 221 9.04 -9.42 -0.30
C GLU A 221 8.78 -8.53 -1.52
N THR A 222 8.79 -7.21 -1.34
CA THR A 222 8.54 -6.25 -2.43
C THR A 222 9.68 -6.13 -3.43
N ASN A 223 10.79 -6.84 -3.23
CA ASN A 223 11.98 -6.85 -4.09
C ASN A 223 12.56 -5.45 -4.39
N ARG A 224 12.37 -4.48 -3.48
CA ARG A 224 12.87 -3.10 -3.61
C ARG A 224 14.14 -2.88 -2.80
N ALA A 225 14.98 -1.92 -3.23
CA ALA A 225 16.20 -1.59 -2.51
C ALA A 225 15.87 -1.26 -1.04
N PRO A 226 16.65 -1.77 -0.07
CA PRO A 226 17.96 -2.43 -0.21
C PRO A 226 17.92 -3.93 -0.57
N PHE A 227 16.73 -4.51 -0.78
CA PHE A 227 16.47 -5.93 -1.04
C PHE A 227 16.19 -6.24 -2.54
N ASP A 228 16.67 -5.42 -3.48
CA ASP A 228 16.43 -5.54 -4.92
C ASP A 228 17.52 -6.37 -5.65
N LEU A 229 17.91 -7.50 -5.07
CA LEU A 229 18.99 -8.35 -5.58
C LEU A 229 18.65 -9.05 -6.91
N ALA A 230 17.36 -9.11 -7.25
CA ALA A 230 16.85 -9.67 -8.50
C ALA A 230 17.00 -8.71 -9.69
N GLU A 231 16.86 -7.40 -9.45
CA GLU A 231 16.87 -6.37 -10.49
C GLU A 231 18.26 -5.76 -10.71
N GLY A 232 19.28 -6.16 -9.93
CA GLY A 232 20.57 -5.49 -9.90
C GLY A 232 21.21 -5.28 -11.26
N GLU A 233 21.00 -4.08 -11.84
CA GLU A 233 21.51 -3.72 -13.17
C GLU A 233 23.02 -3.91 -13.26
N SER A 234 23.74 -3.61 -12.17
CA SER A 234 25.20 -3.76 -12.07
C SER A 234 25.68 -5.22 -11.99
N GLU A 235 24.85 -6.17 -11.53
CA GLU A 235 25.26 -7.56 -11.31
C GLU A 235 24.68 -8.54 -12.35
N ILE A 236 23.40 -8.40 -12.70
CA ILE A 236 22.65 -9.37 -13.51
C ILE A 236 21.68 -8.73 -14.52
N VAL A 237 21.89 -7.47 -14.91
CA VAL A 237 21.20 -6.82 -16.05
C VAL A 237 19.67 -6.89 -15.94
N ALA A 238 19.10 -6.60 -14.75
CA ALA A 238 17.66 -6.69 -14.45
C ALA A 238 17.04 -8.10 -14.36
N GLY A 239 17.88 -9.15 -14.26
CA GLY A 239 17.47 -10.50 -13.87
C GLY A 239 16.34 -11.06 -14.73
N TYR A 240 15.24 -11.47 -14.09
CA TYR A 240 14.14 -12.15 -14.77
C TYR A 240 13.26 -11.23 -15.62
N HIS A 241 13.46 -9.90 -15.59
CA HIS A 241 12.73 -8.96 -16.45
C HIS A 241 13.33 -8.82 -17.86
N THR A 242 14.59 -9.22 -18.05
CA THR A 242 15.41 -8.88 -19.23
C THR A 242 14.75 -9.17 -20.59
N GLU A 243 14.08 -10.32 -20.73
CA GLU A 243 13.53 -10.76 -22.01
C GLU A 243 12.08 -10.28 -22.25
N TYR A 244 11.47 -9.59 -21.27
CA TYR A 244 10.08 -9.18 -21.33
C TYR A 244 9.90 -7.80 -21.98
N SER A 245 8.90 -7.66 -22.85
CA SER A 245 8.50 -6.38 -23.45
C SER A 245 7.05 -6.01 -23.12
N ALA A 246 6.70 -4.75 -23.42
CA ALA A 246 5.34 -4.20 -23.39
C ALA A 246 4.55 -4.57 -22.13
N MET A 247 3.38 -5.16 -22.29
CA MET A 247 2.48 -5.50 -21.18
C MET A 247 2.99 -6.59 -20.27
N LYS A 248 3.78 -7.56 -20.76
CA LYS A 248 4.33 -8.61 -19.89
C LYS A 248 5.34 -8.03 -18.91
N PHE A 249 6.21 -7.12 -19.38
CA PHE A 249 7.09 -6.34 -18.50
C PHE A 249 6.28 -5.43 -17.57
N GLY A 250 5.25 -4.77 -18.11
CA GLY A 250 4.36 -3.92 -17.34
C GLY A 250 3.68 -4.66 -16.18
N LEU A 251 3.25 -5.91 -16.37
CA LEU A 251 2.60 -6.71 -15.35
C LEU A 251 3.52 -7.07 -14.18
N PHE A 252 4.80 -7.37 -14.43
CA PHE A 252 5.77 -7.54 -13.34
C PHE A 252 5.92 -6.26 -12.52
N GLN A 253 6.14 -5.14 -13.19
CA GLN A 253 6.33 -3.86 -12.53
C GLN A 253 5.08 -3.41 -11.75
N VAL A 254 3.89 -3.52 -12.37
CA VAL A 254 2.62 -3.22 -11.70
C VAL A 254 2.40 -4.18 -10.52
N GLY A 255 2.74 -5.46 -10.66
CA GLY A 255 2.69 -6.46 -9.59
C GLY A 255 3.55 -6.07 -8.39
N GLU A 256 4.78 -5.62 -8.60
CA GLU A 256 5.66 -5.18 -7.51
C GLU A 256 5.14 -3.93 -6.79
N TYR A 257 4.56 -2.95 -7.51
CA TYR A 257 3.87 -1.81 -6.87
C TYR A 257 2.59 -2.22 -6.16
N ALA A 258 1.85 -3.21 -6.68
CA ALA A 258 0.68 -3.77 -6.01
C ALA A 258 1.08 -4.52 -4.73
N ALA A 259 2.18 -5.27 -4.75
CA ALA A 259 2.75 -5.91 -3.56
C ALA A 259 3.16 -4.89 -2.51
N MET A 260 3.80 -3.79 -2.90
CA MET A 260 4.12 -2.66 -2.01
C MET A 260 2.86 -2.05 -1.39
N SER A 261 1.78 -1.93 -2.19
CA SER A 261 0.49 -1.44 -1.72
C SER A 261 -0.14 -2.40 -0.71
N ALA A 262 -0.24 -3.69 -1.04
CA ALA A 262 -0.77 -4.71 -0.13
C ALA A 262 0.03 -4.80 1.17
N SER A 263 1.35 -4.77 1.08
CA SER A 263 2.22 -4.84 2.25
C SER A 263 2.12 -3.59 3.13
N SER A 264 2.08 -2.40 2.54
CA SER A 264 1.84 -1.15 3.28
C SER A 264 0.49 -1.14 3.99
N ALA A 265 -0.55 -1.63 3.31
CA ALA A 265 -1.89 -1.75 3.87
C ALA A 265 -1.94 -2.75 5.03
N LEU A 266 -1.29 -3.92 4.89
CA LEU A 266 -1.20 -4.91 5.96
C LEU A 266 -0.40 -4.41 7.16
N ILE A 267 0.72 -3.71 6.95
CA ILE A 267 1.48 -3.09 8.05
C ILE A 267 0.58 -2.12 8.82
N VAL A 268 -0.22 -1.32 8.13
CA VAL A 268 -1.16 -0.38 8.78
C VAL A 268 -2.23 -1.13 9.57
N THR A 269 -2.83 -2.17 8.99
CA THR A 269 -3.86 -2.99 9.63
C THR A 269 -3.32 -3.76 10.84
N LEU A 270 -2.13 -4.37 10.72
CA LEU A 270 -1.57 -5.23 11.76
C LEU A 270 -0.84 -4.47 12.86
N LEU A 271 -0.24 -3.31 12.56
CA LEU A 271 0.68 -2.63 13.48
C LEU A 271 0.22 -1.25 13.91
N PHE A 272 -0.58 -0.54 13.11
CA PHE A 272 -0.91 0.87 13.33
C PHE A 272 -2.42 1.15 13.53
N GLY A 273 -3.20 0.18 13.97
CA GLY A 273 -4.62 0.41 14.28
C GLY A 273 -5.52 0.50 13.05
N GLY A 274 -5.11 -0.03 11.89
CA GLY A 274 -5.91 -0.03 10.66
C GLY A 274 -6.61 1.30 10.36
N TYR A 275 -7.94 1.24 10.28
CA TYR A 275 -8.83 2.38 10.02
C TYR A 275 -9.23 3.19 11.26
N GLN A 276 -8.76 2.82 12.44
CA GLN A 276 -9.10 3.50 13.69
C GLN A 276 -8.32 4.80 13.86
N ILE A 277 -8.98 5.80 14.44
CA ILE A 277 -8.34 7.05 14.83
C ILE A 277 -7.59 6.79 16.15
N PRO A 278 -6.36 7.30 16.33
CA PRO A 278 -5.72 7.20 17.63
C PRO A 278 -6.64 7.79 18.71
N TRP A 279 -6.78 7.08 19.84
CA TRP A 279 -7.59 7.47 21.00
C TRP A 279 -9.11 7.47 20.84
N MET A 280 -9.66 7.21 19.64
CA MET A 280 -11.12 7.17 19.42
C MET A 280 -11.55 5.83 18.85
N ASP A 281 -12.51 5.19 19.49
CA ASP A 281 -13.18 3.99 18.98
C ASP A 281 -14.31 4.35 18.00
N THR A 282 -14.81 3.35 17.28
CA THR A 282 -15.91 3.56 16.32
C THR A 282 -17.16 4.11 17.01
N ALA A 283 -17.46 3.66 18.23
CA ALA A 283 -18.64 4.12 18.98
C ALA A 283 -18.52 5.60 19.35
N SER A 284 -17.38 6.06 19.88
CA SER A 284 -17.17 7.48 20.20
C SER A 284 -17.26 8.37 18.96
N ILE A 285 -16.85 7.88 17.77
CA ILE A 285 -16.99 8.63 16.52
C ILE A 285 -18.46 8.77 16.14
N LYS A 286 -19.26 7.70 16.26
CA LYS A 286 -20.70 7.74 15.95
C LYS A 286 -21.45 8.68 16.89
N GLU A 287 -21.14 8.65 18.19
CA GLU A 287 -21.77 9.51 19.19
C GLU A 287 -21.41 11.00 19.01
N ASN A 288 -20.18 11.29 18.56
CA ASN A 288 -19.66 12.66 18.43
C ASN A 288 -19.54 13.12 16.97
N ILE A 289 -20.31 12.53 16.05
CA ILE A 289 -20.17 12.77 14.62
C ILE A 289 -20.33 14.25 14.24
N ASP A 290 -21.20 14.99 14.93
CA ASP A 290 -21.42 16.42 14.68
C ASP A 290 -20.15 17.24 14.99
N TYR A 291 -19.46 16.92 16.08
CA TYR A 291 -18.18 17.56 16.41
C TYR A 291 -17.09 17.22 15.40
N VAL A 292 -17.07 15.98 14.90
CA VAL A 292 -16.11 15.54 13.88
C VAL A 292 -16.37 16.25 12.55
N ILE A 293 -17.63 16.36 12.12
CA ILE A 293 -18.01 17.08 10.90
C ILE A 293 -17.65 18.57 11.04
N MET A 294 -17.94 19.19 12.19
CA MET A 294 -17.56 20.57 12.47
C MET A 294 -16.03 20.77 12.40
N ALA A 295 -15.25 19.85 12.96
CA ALA A 295 -13.80 19.89 12.86
C ALA A 295 -13.34 19.79 11.39
N LEU A 296 -13.95 18.92 10.58
CA LEU A 296 -13.65 18.80 9.15
C LEU A 296 -14.00 20.07 8.36
N VAL A 297 -15.14 20.70 8.66
CA VAL A 297 -15.57 21.97 8.06
C VAL A 297 -14.54 23.09 8.31
N ILE A 298 -13.87 23.08 9.46
CA ILE A 298 -12.82 24.07 9.79
C ILE A 298 -11.47 23.66 9.18
N LEU A 299 -11.08 22.39 9.32
CA LEU A 299 -9.76 21.91 8.90
C LEU A 299 -9.59 21.85 7.37
N LEU A 300 -10.64 21.52 6.62
CA LEU A 300 -10.55 21.42 5.16
C LEU A 300 -10.16 22.76 4.49
N PRO A 301 -10.84 23.89 4.76
CA PRO A 301 -10.42 25.20 4.25
C PRO A 301 -9.00 25.59 4.67
N ILE A 302 -8.60 25.30 5.91
CA ILE A 302 -7.24 25.61 6.39
C ILE A 302 -6.21 24.81 5.60
N LYS A 303 -6.42 23.51 5.41
CA LYS A 303 -5.51 22.65 4.63
C LYS A 303 -5.43 23.11 3.17
N VAL A 304 -6.56 23.43 2.55
CA VAL A 304 -6.61 23.96 1.17
C VAL A 304 -5.94 25.33 1.08
N PHE A 305 -6.09 26.19 2.08
CA PHE A 305 -5.40 27.48 2.15
C PHE A 305 -3.87 27.30 2.24
N ILE A 306 -3.38 26.43 3.13
CA ILE A 306 -1.95 26.12 3.24
C ILE A 306 -1.41 25.56 1.93
N PHE A 307 -2.13 24.61 1.33
CA PHE A 307 -1.72 23.97 0.09
C PHE A 307 -1.70 24.94 -1.10
N THR A 308 -2.73 25.79 -1.24
CA THR A 308 -2.79 26.80 -2.32
C THR A 308 -1.74 27.89 -2.13
N ARG A 309 -1.42 28.28 -0.90
CA ARG A 309 -0.31 29.19 -0.61
C ARG A 309 1.05 28.56 -0.95
N TRP A 310 1.24 27.29 -0.63
CA TRP A 310 2.43 26.52 -0.99
C TRP A 310 2.59 26.43 -2.52
N MET A 311 1.52 26.12 -3.25
CA MET A 311 1.53 26.06 -4.72
C MET A 311 1.91 27.42 -5.34
N LYS A 312 1.30 28.52 -4.88
CA LYS A 312 1.61 29.89 -5.35
C LYS A 312 3.07 30.28 -5.07
N LYS A 313 3.64 29.81 -3.96
CA LYS A 313 5.04 30.09 -3.60
C LYS A 313 6.02 29.34 -4.51
N ASN A 314 5.75 28.06 -4.79
CA ASN A 314 6.73 27.16 -5.40
C ASN A 314 6.57 27.00 -6.92
N ASN A 315 5.38 27.21 -7.49
CA ASN A 315 5.14 27.06 -8.93
C ASN A 315 5.16 28.41 -9.65
N LYS A 316 6.32 29.09 -9.60
CA LYS A 316 6.53 30.39 -10.26
C LYS A 316 6.93 30.25 -11.72
N ALA A 317 6.53 31.22 -12.53
CA ALA A 317 6.99 31.36 -13.91
C ALA A 317 8.52 31.54 -13.95
N VAL A 318 9.16 30.92 -14.93
CA VAL A 318 10.60 31.07 -15.19
C VAL A 318 10.74 31.73 -16.56
N GLY A 319 11.28 32.95 -16.59
CA GLY A 319 11.39 33.74 -17.82
C GLY A 319 10.01 34.16 -18.37
N ASN A 320 9.82 33.98 -19.68
CA ASN A 320 8.59 34.38 -20.40
C ASN A 320 7.47 33.32 -20.40
N ASP A 321 7.72 32.10 -19.90
CA ASP A 321 6.71 31.05 -19.87
C ASP A 321 5.75 31.21 -18.68
N ARG A 322 4.54 31.70 -18.95
CA ARG A 322 3.45 31.86 -17.96
C ARG A 322 2.58 30.60 -17.79
N SER A 323 2.94 29.47 -18.39
CA SER A 323 2.14 28.23 -18.31
C SER A 323 1.93 27.74 -16.86
N ARG A 324 2.98 27.82 -16.03
CA ARG A 324 2.94 27.43 -14.60
C ARG A 324 2.02 28.30 -13.75
N GLU A 325 1.95 29.59 -14.06
CA GLU A 325 1.07 30.52 -13.34
C GLU A 325 -0.40 30.27 -13.71
N LYS A 326 -0.68 30.00 -15.00
CA LYS A 326 -2.02 29.62 -15.47
C LYS A 326 -2.47 28.31 -14.83
N GLU A 327 -1.62 27.29 -14.80
CA GLU A 327 -1.90 26.02 -14.14
C GLU A 327 -2.20 26.21 -12.64
N THR A 328 -1.38 26.98 -11.94
CA THR A 328 -1.56 27.25 -10.51
C THR A 328 -2.87 27.98 -10.23
N LYS A 329 -3.29 28.91 -11.11
CA LYS A 329 -4.59 29.59 -10.99
C LYS A 329 -5.75 28.61 -11.17
N ILE A 330 -5.70 27.75 -12.19
CA ILE A 330 -6.76 26.77 -12.44
C ILE A 330 -6.84 25.75 -11.29
N LEU A 331 -5.71 25.19 -10.85
CA LEU A 331 -5.69 24.27 -9.72
C LEU A 331 -6.20 24.93 -8.44
N THR A 332 -5.75 26.15 -8.14
CA THR A 332 -6.23 26.89 -6.97
C THR A 332 -7.75 27.08 -7.03
N PHE A 333 -8.29 27.47 -8.19
CA PHE A 333 -9.73 27.60 -8.39
C PHE A 333 -10.45 26.28 -8.15
N VAL A 334 -10.02 25.19 -8.80
CA VAL A 334 -10.62 23.85 -8.66
C VAL A 334 -10.60 23.37 -7.21
N PHE A 335 -9.47 23.49 -6.51
CA PHE A 335 -9.37 23.07 -5.11
C PHE A 335 -10.28 23.88 -4.19
N TRP A 336 -10.40 25.19 -4.40
CA TRP A 336 -11.31 26.03 -3.62
C TRP A 336 -12.78 25.73 -3.96
N THR A 337 -13.13 25.54 -5.23
CA THR A 337 -14.49 25.17 -5.63
C THR A 337 -14.91 23.82 -5.05
N LEU A 338 -14.02 22.82 -5.11
CA LEU A 338 -14.28 21.50 -4.51
C LEU A 338 -14.37 21.60 -2.99
N CYS A 339 -13.48 22.37 -2.35
CA CYS A 339 -13.52 22.60 -0.91
C CYS A 339 -14.83 23.26 -0.48
N LEU A 340 -15.27 24.31 -1.18
CA LEU A 340 -16.53 24.99 -0.90
C LEU A 340 -17.73 24.06 -1.11
N GLY A 341 -17.71 23.23 -2.16
CA GLY A 341 -18.76 22.23 -2.40
C GLY A 341 -18.86 21.19 -1.29
N VAL A 342 -17.72 20.62 -0.87
CA VAL A 342 -17.68 19.65 0.24
C VAL A 342 -18.08 20.30 1.56
N VAL A 343 -17.58 21.52 1.85
CA VAL A 343 -17.93 22.25 3.08
C VAL A 343 -19.42 22.60 3.11
N ALA A 344 -20.01 23.05 2.00
CA ALA A 344 -21.44 23.33 1.92
C ALA A 344 -22.27 22.07 2.17
N LEU A 345 -21.84 20.93 1.63
CA LEU A 345 -22.48 19.63 1.86
C LEU A 345 -22.37 19.19 3.33
N LEU A 346 -21.20 19.34 3.96
CA LEU A 346 -21.01 19.04 5.38
C LEU A 346 -21.83 19.98 6.30
N ILE A 347 -21.91 21.27 5.97
CA ILE A 347 -22.75 22.23 6.69
C ILE A 347 -24.22 21.86 6.54
N SER A 348 -24.66 21.46 5.34
CA SER A 348 -26.02 20.96 5.13
C SER A 348 -26.33 19.80 6.07
N PHE A 349 -25.41 18.83 6.21
CA PHE A 349 -25.57 17.70 7.12
C PHE A 349 -25.65 18.12 8.59
N LEU A 350 -24.90 19.14 9.03
CA LEU A 350 -25.01 19.70 10.38
C LEU A 350 -26.38 20.36 10.62
N THR A 351 -26.99 20.95 9.60
CA THR A 351 -28.30 21.64 9.74
C THR A 351 -29.49 20.70 9.65
N THR A 352 -29.42 19.65 8.83
CA THR A 352 -30.53 18.69 8.64
C THR A 352 -30.48 17.53 9.63
N GLY A 353 -29.35 17.33 10.31
CA GLY A 353 -29.05 16.12 11.05
C GLY A 353 -28.77 14.94 10.12
N LEU A 354 -28.00 13.96 10.59
CA LEU A 354 -27.83 12.68 9.91
C LEU A 354 -28.76 11.64 10.55
N GLY A 355 -29.51 10.91 9.72
CA GLY A 355 -30.16 9.67 10.18
C GLY A 355 -29.13 8.58 10.52
N GLU A 356 -29.56 7.50 11.15
CA GLU A 356 -28.69 6.40 11.60
C GLU A 356 -27.78 5.84 10.48
N ASN A 357 -28.37 5.54 9.31
CA ASN A 357 -27.61 5.11 8.13
C ASN A 357 -26.60 6.17 7.67
N GLY A 358 -26.94 7.46 7.78
CA GLY A 358 -26.06 8.58 7.44
C GLY A 358 -24.84 8.65 8.37
N VAL A 359 -25.04 8.48 9.67
CA VAL A 359 -23.95 8.44 10.66
C VAL A 359 -23.01 7.27 10.40
N ASN A 360 -23.56 6.09 10.09
CA ASN A 360 -22.77 4.90 9.78
C ASN A 360 -21.91 5.09 8.52
N ILE A 361 -22.48 5.65 7.45
CA ILE A 361 -21.75 5.94 6.20
C ILE A 361 -20.68 7.02 6.42
N ALA A 362 -21.01 8.11 7.11
CA ALA A 362 -20.06 9.19 7.40
C ALA A 362 -18.86 8.69 8.21
N THR A 363 -19.13 7.86 9.23
CA THR A 363 -18.08 7.22 10.05
C THR A 363 -17.18 6.34 9.19
N ALA A 364 -17.75 5.50 8.30
CA ALA A 364 -16.97 4.66 7.39
C ALA A 364 -16.09 5.49 6.44
N VAL A 365 -16.58 6.60 5.89
CA VAL A 365 -15.79 7.49 5.01
C VAL A 365 -14.61 8.11 5.77
N ILE A 366 -14.81 8.52 7.02
CA ILE A 366 -13.73 9.06 7.86
C ILE A 366 -12.69 7.98 8.13
N GLN A 367 -13.12 6.77 8.49
CA GLN A 367 -12.26 5.61 8.72
C GLN A 367 -11.43 5.24 7.49
N VAL A 368 -12.05 5.21 6.30
CA VAL A 368 -11.33 5.03 5.02
C VAL A 368 -10.30 6.14 4.82
N GLY A 369 -10.63 7.40 5.12
CA GLY A 369 -9.69 8.52 5.03
C GLY A 369 -8.48 8.39 5.97
N VAL A 370 -8.70 7.88 7.18
CA VAL A 370 -7.65 7.62 8.17
C VAL A 370 -6.76 6.46 7.72
N PHE A 371 -7.37 5.36 7.29
CA PHE A 371 -6.67 4.22 6.71
C PHE A 371 -5.79 4.66 5.53
N LEU A 372 -6.36 5.41 4.58
CA LEU A 372 -5.63 5.97 3.44
C LEU A 372 -4.45 6.83 3.89
N THR A 373 -4.64 7.71 4.87
CA THR A 373 -3.56 8.58 5.36
C THR A 373 -2.39 7.75 5.90
N LYS A 374 -2.66 6.75 6.74
CA LYS A 374 -1.62 5.85 7.27
C LYS A 374 -0.99 4.99 6.17
N PHE A 375 -1.79 4.51 5.25
CA PHE A 375 -1.36 3.73 4.09
C PHE A 375 -0.40 4.50 3.18
N PHE A 376 -0.73 5.75 2.82
CA PHE A 376 0.17 6.63 2.07
C PHE A 376 1.44 6.94 2.87
N LEU A 377 1.35 7.14 4.19
CA LEU A 377 2.53 7.35 5.03
C LEU A 377 3.45 6.12 5.02
N MET A 378 2.90 4.91 5.13
CA MET A 378 3.71 3.69 5.06
C MET A 378 4.34 3.51 3.68
N ALA A 379 3.59 3.77 2.60
CA ALA A 379 4.15 3.76 1.25
C ALA A 379 5.26 4.82 1.05
N PHE A 380 5.15 5.99 1.71
CA PHE A 380 6.24 6.98 1.75
C PHE A 380 7.49 6.42 2.44
N VAL A 381 7.34 5.69 3.55
CA VAL A 381 8.46 5.03 4.23
C VAL A 381 9.15 4.03 3.28
N TYR A 382 8.39 3.27 2.48
CA TYR A 382 8.97 2.38 1.46
C TYR A 382 9.89 3.11 0.50
N ILE A 383 9.41 4.22 -0.06
CA ILE A 383 10.16 5.04 -1.01
C ILE A 383 11.36 5.69 -0.30
N TRP A 384 11.18 6.20 0.92
CA TRP A 384 12.24 6.86 1.65
C TRP A 384 13.40 5.91 1.97
N VAL A 385 13.09 4.69 2.44
CA VAL A 385 14.08 3.65 2.72
C VAL A 385 14.87 3.28 1.45
N ARG A 386 14.19 3.16 0.30
CA ARG A 386 14.82 2.84 -0.99
C ARG A 386 15.95 3.80 -1.37
N TRP A 387 15.77 5.09 -1.08
CA TRP A 387 16.72 6.15 -1.46
C TRP A 387 17.69 6.55 -0.36
N THR A 388 17.60 5.95 0.83
CA THR A 388 18.47 6.26 1.97
C THR A 388 19.40 5.11 2.34
N LEU A 389 18.92 3.87 2.29
CA LEU A 389 19.73 2.71 2.61
C LEU A 389 20.57 2.26 1.42
N LEU A 390 21.79 1.81 1.72
CA LEU A 390 22.68 1.21 0.74
C LEU A 390 22.20 -0.20 0.39
N ARG A 391 22.43 -0.59 -0.85
CA ARG A 391 22.18 -1.96 -1.32
C ARG A 391 23.08 -2.94 -0.55
N VAL A 392 22.47 -3.98 0.01
CA VAL A 392 23.18 -5.01 0.78
C VAL A 392 23.50 -6.19 -0.15
N ARG A 393 24.67 -6.81 0.02
CA ARG A 393 25.07 -7.98 -0.76
C ARG A 393 24.19 -9.20 -0.43
N TYR A 394 23.92 -10.05 -1.44
CA TYR A 394 23.11 -11.26 -1.31
C TYR A 394 23.48 -12.13 -0.09
N ASP A 395 24.77 -12.40 0.11
CA ASP A 395 25.23 -13.27 1.21
C ASP A 395 24.90 -12.69 2.59
N GLN A 396 25.02 -11.37 2.77
CA GLN A 396 24.71 -10.69 4.03
C GLN A 396 23.20 -10.67 4.29
N LEU A 397 22.42 -10.51 3.22
CA LEU A 397 20.98 -10.48 3.27
C LEU A 397 20.42 -11.86 3.64
N GLN A 398 20.92 -12.93 3.02
CA GLN A 398 20.60 -14.30 3.41
C GLN A 398 21.01 -14.62 4.86
N MET A 399 22.18 -14.12 5.30
CA MET A 399 22.62 -14.28 6.68
C MET A 399 21.70 -13.55 7.67
N LEU A 400 21.19 -12.37 7.32
CA LEU A 400 20.22 -11.64 8.13
C LEU A 400 18.92 -12.44 8.29
N GLY A 401 18.35 -12.95 7.20
CA GLY A 401 17.14 -13.78 7.23
C GLY A 401 17.31 -15.03 8.11
N TRP A 402 18.31 -15.84 7.82
CA TRP A 402 18.48 -17.16 8.45
C TRP A 402 19.09 -17.13 9.85
N LYS A 403 20.09 -16.29 10.09
CA LYS A 403 20.82 -16.29 11.38
C LYS A 403 20.27 -15.29 12.39
N VAL A 404 19.49 -14.31 11.96
CA VAL A 404 19.00 -13.24 12.83
C VAL A 404 17.48 -13.24 12.88
N LEU A 405 16.79 -13.03 11.77
CA LEU A 405 15.34 -12.83 11.76
C LEU A 405 14.56 -14.08 12.19
N ILE A 406 14.88 -15.26 11.64
CA ILE A 406 14.21 -16.52 12.00
C ILE A 406 14.38 -16.86 13.49
N PRO A 407 15.62 -16.90 14.06
CA PRO A 407 15.79 -17.17 15.50
C PRO A 407 15.11 -16.14 16.40
N LEU A 408 15.14 -14.85 16.04
CA LEU A 408 14.46 -13.80 16.80
C LEU A 408 12.93 -13.94 16.73
N ALA A 409 12.37 -14.32 15.59
CA ALA A 409 10.94 -14.57 15.46
C ALA A 409 10.50 -15.75 16.32
N LEU A 410 11.26 -16.85 16.32
CA LEU A 410 11.01 -18.01 17.18
C LEU A 410 11.09 -17.65 18.66
N LEU A 411 12.12 -16.89 19.07
CA LEU A 411 12.24 -16.39 20.43
C LEU A 411 11.03 -15.52 20.81
N ASN A 412 10.57 -14.66 19.91
CA ASN A 412 9.41 -13.81 20.14
C ASN A 412 8.12 -14.63 20.34
N ILE A 413 7.93 -15.70 19.57
CA ILE A 413 6.80 -16.63 19.73
C ILE A 413 6.82 -17.23 21.15
N VAL A 414 7.97 -17.75 21.59
CA VAL A 414 8.10 -18.37 22.92
C VAL A 414 7.80 -17.36 24.04
N ILE A 415 8.37 -16.16 23.95
CA ILE A 415 8.12 -15.08 24.92
C ILE A 415 6.64 -14.71 24.96
N THR A 416 6.03 -14.52 23.78
CA THR A 416 4.61 -14.15 23.66
C THR A 416 3.71 -15.24 24.22
N ALA A 417 3.93 -16.49 23.84
CA ALA A 417 3.15 -17.62 24.33
C ALA A 417 3.27 -17.76 25.86
N THR A 418 4.47 -17.60 26.41
CA THR A 418 4.69 -17.63 27.87
C THR A 418 3.94 -16.50 28.56
N PHE A 419 4.00 -15.28 28.02
CA PHE A 419 3.33 -14.11 28.58
C PHE A 419 1.80 -14.27 28.60
N VAL A 420 1.21 -14.75 27.50
CA VAL A 420 -0.23 -15.01 27.40
C VAL A 420 -0.67 -16.06 28.42
N VAL A 421 0.08 -17.16 28.56
CA VAL A 421 -0.23 -18.22 29.54
C VAL A 421 -0.12 -17.72 30.99
N VAL A 422 0.88 -16.88 31.29
CA VAL A 422 1.11 -16.36 32.65
C VAL A 422 0.06 -15.33 33.05
N ILE A 423 -0.38 -14.48 32.12
CA ILE A 423 -1.36 -13.43 32.39
C ILE A 423 -2.80 -13.94 32.38
N GLY A 424 -3.05 -15.08 31.72
CA GLY A 424 -4.35 -15.74 31.76
C GLY A 424 -5.42 -14.96 30.98
N ASN A 425 -5.14 -14.68 29.71
CA ASN A 425 -6.19 -14.33 28.74
C ASN A 425 -6.73 -15.58 28.05
#